data_AF-A0A1H6RIW4-F1
#
_entry.id   AF-A0A1H6RIW4-F1
#
_cell.length_a   1.000
_cell.length_b   1.000
_cell.length_c   1.000
_cell.angle_alpha   90.00
_cell.angle_beta   90.00
_cell.angle_gamma   90.00
#
_symmetry.space_group_name_H-M   'P 1'
#
loop_
_entity.id
_entity.type
_entity.pdbx_description
1 polymer ?
#
loop_
_entity_poly.entity_id
_entity_poly.type
_entity_poly.pdbx_seq_one_letter_code
_entity_poly.pdbx_strand_id
1 'polypeptide(L)'
;MINLIPLFLGFNMMAISKSTIYKIASFSLLIIVLYLLSKKNGSSPYVFSIIGGSNHNNEKDKSNQEKNSWLRNIWSKLFFSNKEKQALIKELEENKEKLYQKTYFDKLTKLPNRMKLRKEFNAKKADYVKYEKEVSVFLLDIDRFRIINDLYGRGTGDAVIRKVAQRLRKILSGTSIIARESEDEIFIMIEDINAEETSQFAEKIVDLFRKPFEINEYKFYVTASIGISRYPETANDIDVLFRQAENAMFKVKKTTKNNYHIFLMDDADALERKRRIEFGLKEALLNHELYLVSNNQYRRNIWCRSLVALGAFRFRFDITGGVYTYSRRIRNDK
;
A
#
# COMPACT_ATOMS: atom_id res chain seq x y z
N MET A 1 36.57 43.18 14.77
CA MET A 1 36.93 41.75 14.63
C MET A 1 35.71 40.83 14.79
N ILE A 2 34.70 40.95 13.92
CA ILE A 2 33.53 40.03 13.89
C ILE A 2 33.31 39.45 12.47
N ASN A 3 33.91 40.04 11.43
CA ASN A 3 33.69 39.64 10.03
C ASN A 3 34.66 38.59 9.45
N LEU A 4 35.55 37.99 10.25
CA LEU A 4 36.58 37.06 9.76
C LEU A 4 36.38 35.58 10.15
N ILE A 5 35.40 35.29 11.00
CA ILE A 5 35.07 33.92 11.43
C ILE A 5 34.46 33.06 10.30
N PRO A 6 33.67 33.58 9.34
CA PRO A 6 33.05 32.74 8.31
C PRO A 6 34.04 32.16 7.28
N LEU A 7 35.15 32.85 7.03
CA LEU A 7 36.08 32.48 5.96
C LEU A 7 36.94 31.25 6.30
N PHE A 8 37.18 30.98 7.59
CA PHE A 8 38.04 29.89 8.04
C PHE A 8 37.34 28.52 8.10
N LEU A 9 36.01 28.50 8.01
CA LEU A 9 35.18 27.30 8.17
C LEU A 9 34.57 26.78 6.86
N GLY A 10 34.84 27.42 5.71
CA GLY A 10 34.36 26.96 4.40
C GLY A 10 32.84 26.85 4.29
N PHE A 11 32.09 27.65 5.06
CA PHE A 11 30.63 27.67 5.00
C PHE A 11 30.16 28.65 3.93
N ASN A 12 29.51 28.12 2.90
CA ASN A 12 28.78 28.91 1.92
C ASN A 12 27.58 29.59 2.64
N MET A 13 27.47 30.92 2.54
CA MET A 13 26.58 31.78 3.36
C MET A 13 25.08 31.72 2.98
N MET A 14 24.65 30.78 2.14
CA MET A 14 23.23 30.59 1.83
C MET A 14 22.75 29.25 2.41
N ALA A 15 21.85 29.34 3.41
CA ALA A 15 21.22 28.25 4.19
C ALA A 15 21.98 27.75 5.43
N ILE A 16 22.27 28.65 6.37
CA ILE A 16 22.69 28.28 7.73
C ILE A 16 21.42 28.03 8.58
N SER A 17 21.19 26.77 8.98
CA SER A 17 20.06 26.41 9.85
C SER A 17 20.12 27.14 11.20
N LYS A 18 18.97 27.40 11.85
CA LYS A 18 18.92 28.01 13.21
C LYS A 18 19.81 27.26 14.21
N SER A 19 19.89 25.92 14.11
CA SER A 19 20.76 25.09 14.95
C SER A 19 22.25 25.44 14.78
N THR A 20 22.67 25.75 13.56
CA THR A 20 24.05 26.14 13.25
C THR A 20 24.39 27.51 13.83
N ILE A 21 23.44 28.46 13.81
CA ILE A 21 23.59 29.79 14.43
C ILE A 21 23.78 29.65 15.95
N TYR A 22 22.97 28.84 16.62
CA TYR A 22 23.13 28.59 18.06
C TYR A 22 24.47 27.95 18.42
N LYS A 23 24.99 27.06 17.57
CA LYS A 23 26.33 26.45 17.76
C LYS A 23 27.44 27.49 17.63
N ILE A 24 27.37 28.38 16.64
CA ILE A 24 28.35 29.47 16.45
C ILE A 24 28.30 30.46 17.62
N ALA A 25 27.10 30.83 18.08
CA ALA A 25 26.92 31.72 19.22
C ALA A 25 27.44 31.10 20.53
N SER A 26 27.13 29.83 20.79
CA SER A 26 27.63 29.09 21.96
C SER A 26 29.16 28.96 21.95
N PHE A 27 29.75 28.67 20.79
CA PHE A 27 31.21 28.59 20.65
C PHE A 27 31.89 29.95 20.84
N SER A 28 31.28 31.02 20.31
CA SER A 28 31.76 32.39 20.52
C SER A 28 31.68 32.80 22.00
N LEU A 29 30.59 32.43 22.69
CA LEU A 29 30.44 32.64 24.13
C LEU A 29 31.49 31.88 24.93
N LEU A 30 31.76 30.62 24.57
CA LEU A 30 32.80 29.80 25.20
C LEU A 30 34.18 30.45 25.08
N ILE A 31 34.53 30.96 23.89
CA ILE A 31 35.80 31.69 23.66
C ILE A 31 35.87 32.95 24.54
N ILE A 32 34.78 33.70 24.64
CA ILE A 32 34.71 34.91 25.48
C ILE A 32 34.86 34.55 26.97
N VAL A 33 34.21 33.48 27.43
CA VAL A 33 34.30 33.01 28.82
C VAL A 33 35.73 32.54 29.13
N LEU A 34 36.36 31.77 28.25
CA LEU A 34 37.75 31.34 28.39
C LEU A 34 38.71 32.54 28.40
N TYR A 35 38.45 33.55 27.59
CA TYR A 35 39.22 34.80 27.58
C TYR A 35 39.10 35.56 28.92
N LEU A 36 37.87 35.70 29.44
CA LEU A 36 37.63 36.37 30.72
C LEU A 36 38.24 35.61 31.91
N LEU A 37 38.16 34.28 31.90
CA LEU A 37 38.79 33.42 32.91
C LEU A 37 40.32 33.52 32.87
N SER A 38 40.92 33.57 31.68
CA SER A 38 42.37 33.80 31.50
C SER A 38 42.79 35.15 32.07
N LYS A 39 42.01 36.21 31.83
CA LYS A 39 42.28 37.56 32.36
C LYS A 39 42.22 37.62 33.89
N LYS A 40 41.30 36.87 34.52
CA LYS A 40 41.12 36.84 35.98
C LYS A 40 42.25 36.10 36.72
N ASN A 41 42.85 35.08 36.10
CA ASN A 41 43.86 34.22 36.74
C ASN A 41 45.31 34.61 36.41
N GLY A 42 45.56 35.80 35.84
CA GLY A 42 46.91 36.33 35.58
C GLY A 42 47.76 35.49 34.61
N SER A 43 47.17 34.51 33.93
CA SER A 43 47.86 33.61 33.01
C SER A 43 47.52 33.97 31.57
N SER A 44 48.55 34.33 30.80
CA SER A 44 48.53 34.76 29.39
C SER A 44 47.59 33.91 28.48
N PRO A 45 46.89 34.50 27.50
CA PRO A 45 45.85 33.82 26.73
C PRO A 45 46.44 32.83 25.72
N TYR A 46 46.45 31.54 26.10
CA TYR A 46 46.91 30.41 25.28
C TYR A 46 46.13 30.17 23.97
N VAL A 47 45.01 30.88 23.75
CA VAL A 47 44.18 30.72 22.54
C VAL A 47 44.71 31.53 21.36
N PHE A 48 45.55 32.56 21.58
CA PHE A 48 46.05 33.46 20.52
C PHE A 48 47.51 33.25 20.11
N SER A 49 48.27 32.35 20.74
CA SER A 49 49.64 32.04 20.31
C SER A 49 49.73 31.33 18.95
N ILE A 50 48.59 30.95 18.35
CA ILE A 50 48.51 30.32 17.03
C ILE A 50 48.49 31.37 15.89
N ILE A 51 48.26 32.66 16.17
CA ILE A 51 48.09 33.70 15.13
C ILE A 51 49.23 34.74 15.10
N GLY A 52 50.10 34.76 16.11
CA GLY A 52 51.26 35.67 16.15
C GLY A 52 52.56 34.98 15.77
N GLY A 53 52.96 35.04 14.51
CA GLY A 53 54.34 34.73 14.13
C GLY A 53 55.28 35.84 14.60
N SER A 54 56.27 35.51 15.43
CA SER A 54 57.62 36.11 15.48
C SER A 54 58.43 35.62 16.69
N ASN A 55 59.44 34.80 16.40
CA ASN A 55 60.71 34.54 17.09
C ASN A 55 60.90 35.05 18.55
N HIS A 56 60.94 34.11 19.50
CA HIS A 56 62.13 33.85 20.34
C HIS A 56 61.95 32.57 21.20
N ASN A 57 63.00 31.72 21.19
CA ASN A 57 63.38 30.63 22.11
C ASN A 57 62.92 29.19 21.78
N ASN A 58 63.89 28.42 21.28
CA ASN A 58 63.84 26.99 20.90
C ASN A 58 63.45 25.99 22.02
N GLU A 59 63.23 26.40 23.26
CA GLU A 59 62.71 25.53 24.33
C GLU A 59 61.18 25.62 24.50
N LYS A 60 60.55 26.74 24.10
CA LYS A 60 59.09 26.91 24.21
C LYS A 60 58.31 26.21 23.10
N ASP A 61 58.97 25.92 21.97
CA ASP A 61 58.33 25.27 20.81
C ASP A 61 58.05 23.77 21.02
N LYS A 62 58.91 23.04 21.73
CA LYS A 62 58.60 21.64 22.12
C LYS A 62 57.44 21.58 23.11
N SER A 63 57.40 22.49 24.09
CA SER A 63 56.29 22.58 25.05
C SER A 63 54.97 22.92 24.36
N ASN A 64 54.99 23.84 23.38
CA ASN A 64 53.80 24.18 22.59
C ASN A 64 53.40 23.08 21.59
N GLN A 65 54.33 22.34 21.00
CA GLN A 65 54.01 21.20 20.13
C GLN A 65 53.33 20.06 20.90
N GLU A 66 53.85 19.68 22.07
CA GLU A 66 53.21 18.67 22.94
C GLU A 66 51.87 19.17 23.48
N LYS A 67 51.78 20.46 23.87
CA LYS A 67 50.51 21.08 24.33
C LYS A 67 49.49 21.32 23.21
N ASN A 68 49.87 21.28 21.94
CA ASN A 68 48.90 21.30 20.83
C ASN A 68 48.53 19.89 20.36
N SER A 69 49.28 18.86 20.77
CA SER A 69 49.01 17.45 20.48
C SER A 69 47.71 16.97 21.13
N TRP A 70 47.43 17.34 22.38
CA TRP A 70 46.18 16.94 23.05
C TRP A 70 44.93 17.55 22.39
N LEU A 71 45.00 18.81 21.92
CA LEU A 71 43.92 19.45 21.17
C LEU A 71 43.70 18.79 19.81
N ARG A 72 44.77 18.46 19.07
CA ARG A 72 44.65 17.68 17.83
C ARG A 72 44.04 16.31 18.07
N ASN A 73 44.40 15.64 19.16
CA ASN A 73 43.83 14.34 19.51
C ASN A 73 42.36 14.41 19.91
N ILE A 74 41.95 15.44 20.66
CA ILE A 74 40.53 15.65 20.98
C ILE A 74 39.75 16.02 19.72
N TRP A 75 40.27 16.94 18.91
CA TRP A 75 39.64 17.31 17.65
C TRP A 75 39.52 16.12 16.71
N SER A 76 40.58 15.34 16.54
CA SER A 76 40.54 14.15 15.69
C SER A 76 39.53 13.14 16.23
N LYS A 77 39.53 12.82 17.52
CA LYS A 77 38.54 11.93 18.14
C LYS A 77 37.09 12.43 17.97
N LEU A 78 36.83 13.71 18.20
CA LEU A 78 35.51 14.30 18.00
C LEU A 78 35.08 14.31 16.53
N PHE A 79 36.01 14.56 15.62
CA PHE A 79 35.74 14.56 14.18
C PHE A 79 35.47 13.15 13.66
N PHE A 80 36.27 12.16 14.08
CA PHE A 80 36.04 10.74 13.79
C PHE A 80 34.71 10.26 14.36
N SER A 81 34.43 10.56 15.64
CA SER A 81 33.15 10.20 16.27
C SER A 81 31.95 10.85 15.57
N ASN A 82 32.05 12.11 15.16
CA ASN A 82 30.98 12.77 14.40
C ASN A 82 30.83 12.17 12.99
N LYS A 83 31.92 11.81 12.32
CA LYS A 83 31.90 11.17 11.00
C LYS A 83 31.28 9.77 11.07
N GLU A 84 31.64 8.98 12.08
CA GLU A 84 31.04 7.66 12.37
C GLU A 84 29.55 7.79 12.68
N LYS A 85 29.17 8.76 13.52
CA LYS A 85 27.77 9.04 13.82
C LYS A 85 26.99 9.45 12.58
N GLN A 86 27.56 10.28 11.71
CA GLN A 86 26.93 10.66 10.44
C GLN A 86 26.77 9.46 9.49
N ALA A 87 27.79 8.60 9.40
CA ALA A 87 27.70 7.36 8.62
C ALA A 87 26.60 6.43 9.14
N LEU A 88 26.49 6.27 10.46
CA LEU A 88 25.45 5.46 11.10
C LEU A 88 24.04 6.03 10.88
N ILE A 89 23.87 7.36 10.97
CA ILE A 89 22.58 8.00 10.67
C ILE A 89 22.19 7.75 9.22
N LYS A 90 23.13 7.93 8.28
CA LYS A 90 22.89 7.69 6.86
C LYS A 90 22.49 6.23 6.60
N GLU A 91 23.18 5.28 7.21
CA GLU A 91 22.86 3.85 7.10
C GLU A 91 21.46 3.55 7.66
N LEU A 92 21.11 4.13 8.81
CA LEU A 92 19.77 4.00 9.40
C LEU A 92 18.69 4.58 8.48
N GLU A 93 18.92 5.73 7.86
CA GLU A 93 17.99 6.34 6.90
C GLU A 93 17.81 5.48 5.65
N GLU A 94 18.90 4.98 5.07
CA GLU A 94 18.85 4.07 3.92
C GLU A 94 18.12 2.77 4.25
N ASN A 95 18.34 2.21 5.44
CA ASN A 95 17.66 1.00 5.90
C ASN A 95 16.17 1.24 6.15
N LYS A 96 15.80 2.40 6.71
CA LYS A 96 14.39 2.81 6.87
C LYS A 96 13.70 2.97 5.52
N GLU A 97 14.33 3.61 4.55
CA GLU A 97 13.76 3.79 3.21
C GLU A 97 13.60 2.42 2.52
N LYS A 98 14.61 1.55 2.58
CA LYS A 98 14.51 0.18 2.05
C LYS A 98 13.36 -0.60 2.69
N LEU A 99 13.18 -0.48 4.02
CA LEU A 99 12.09 -1.13 4.73
C LEU A 99 10.74 -0.55 4.29
N TYR A 100 10.64 0.77 4.18
CA TYR A 100 9.44 1.48 3.71
C TYR A 100 9.04 1.02 2.30
N GLN A 101 9.99 1.01 1.36
CA GLN A 101 9.79 0.53 0.00
C GLN A 101 9.27 -0.92 -0.02
N LYS A 102 9.89 -1.81 0.77
CA LYS A 102 9.46 -3.23 0.87
C LYS A 102 8.07 -3.40 1.49
N THR A 103 7.68 -2.50 2.39
CA THR A 103 6.43 -2.61 3.16
C THR A 103 5.24 -2.08 2.38
N TYR A 104 5.46 -1.06 1.54
CA TYR A 104 4.38 -0.27 0.93
C TYR A 104 4.32 -0.36 -0.60
N PHE A 105 5.31 -0.96 -1.25
CA PHE A 105 5.36 -1.02 -2.72
C PHE A 105 5.60 -2.43 -3.24
N ASP A 106 4.96 -2.75 -4.36
CA ASP A 106 5.18 -3.96 -5.12
C ASP A 106 6.56 -3.94 -5.79
N LYS A 107 7.26 -5.08 -5.71
CA LYS A 107 8.63 -5.21 -6.24
C LYS A 107 8.66 -5.12 -7.77
N LEU A 108 7.66 -5.65 -8.45
CA LEU A 108 7.65 -5.80 -9.92
C LEU A 108 7.30 -4.49 -10.63
N THR A 109 6.20 -3.86 -10.22
CA THR A 109 5.60 -2.70 -10.89
C THR A 109 5.98 -1.37 -10.25
N LYS A 110 6.57 -1.41 -9.04
CA LYS A 110 6.82 -0.24 -8.17
C LYS A 110 5.56 0.54 -7.83
N LEU A 111 4.39 -0.06 -8.05
CA LEU A 111 3.14 0.50 -7.56
C LEU A 111 3.07 0.37 -6.04
N PRO A 112 2.32 1.26 -5.36
CA PRO A 112 1.79 1.00 -4.03
C PRO A 112 1.23 -0.43 -3.90
N ASN A 113 1.22 -0.97 -2.69
CA ASN A 113 0.47 -2.18 -2.35
C ASN A 113 -0.80 -1.84 -1.54
N ARG A 114 -1.59 -2.84 -1.17
CA ARG A 114 -2.78 -2.68 -0.31
C ARG A 114 -2.54 -1.83 0.92
N MET A 115 -1.42 -2.08 1.61
CA MET A 115 -1.08 -1.42 2.86
C MET A 115 -0.86 0.07 2.66
N LYS A 116 -0.23 0.44 1.54
CA LYS A 116 -0.02 1.84 1.18
C LYS A 116 -1.35 2.51 0.85
N LEU A 117 -2.19 1.89 0.03
CA LEU A 117 -3.50 2.44 -0.32
C LEU A 117 -4.38 2.65 0.92
N ARG A 118 -4.42 1.65 1.82
CA ARG A 118 -5.08 1.75 3.14
C ARG A 118 -4.55 2.94 3.96
N LYS A 119 -3.23 3.09 4.03
CA LYS A 119 -2.59 4.17 4.79
C LYS A 119 -3.00 5.53 4.23
N GLU A 120 -3.03 5.68 2.91
CA GLU A 120 -3.44 6.93 2.24
C GLU A 120 -4.92 7.24 2.47
N PHE A 121 -5.82 6.24 2.33
CA PHE A 121 -7.24 6.42 2.65
C PHE A 121 -7.44 6.88 4.10
N ASN A 122 -6.83 6.19 5.05
CA ASN A 122 -7.00 6.50 6.47
C ASN A 122 -6.41 7.87 6.85
N ALA A 123 -5.31 8.28 6.21
CA ALA A 123 -4.72 9.60 6.44
C ALA A 123 -5.66 10.74 6.00
N LYS A 124 -6.46 10.53 4.96
CA LYS A 124 -7.38 11.53 4.40
C LYS A 124 -8.84 11.36 4.84
N LYS A 125 -9.16 10.31 5.59
CA LYS A 125 -10.54 9.98 6.00
C LYS A 125 -11.25 11.14 6.70
N ALA A 126 -10.54 11.89 7.54
CA ALA A 126 -11.10 13.06 8.22
C ALA A 126 -11.51 14.16 7.22
N ASP A 127 -10.74 14.37 6.16
CA ASP A 127 -11.07 15.31 5.09
C ASP A 127 -12.26 14.82 4.27
N TYR A 128 -12.36 13.52 3.99
CA TYR A 128 -13.51 12.96 3.27
C TYR A 128 -14.82 13.22 4.01
N VAL A 129 -14.83 13.05 5.34
CA VAL A 129 -16.00 13.36 6.17
C VAL A 129 -16.28 14.86 6.17
N LYS A 130 -15.25 15.70 6.37
CA LYS A 130 -15.41 17.15 6.50
C LYS A 130 -15.93 17.82 5.23
N TYR A 131 -15.49 17.35 4.07
CA TYR A 131 -15.83 17.93 2.77
C TYR A 131 -16.79 17.06 1.96
N GLU A 132 -17.42 16.07 2.60
CA GLU A 132 -18.39 15.14 1.98
C GLU A 132 -17.86 14.50 0.68
N LYS A 133 -16.57 14.15 0.66
CA LYS A 133 -15.95 13.56 -0.54
C LYS A 133 -16.33 12.11 -0.68
N GLU A 134 -16.77 11.77 -1.88
CA GLU A 134 -17.00 10.40 -2.28
C GLU A 134 -15.70 9.77 -2.79
N VAL A 135 -15.50 8.48 -2.50
CA VAL A 135 -14.32 7.74 -2.94
C VAL A 135 -14.76 6.41 -3.53
N SER A 136 -14.28 6.09 -4.72
CA SER A 136 -14.53 4.80 -5.37
C SER A 136 -13.28 3.94 -5.35
N VAL A 137 -13.44 2.69 -4.93
CA VAL A 137 -12.39 1.67 -4.91
C VAL A 137 -12.74 0.61 -5.94
N PHE A 138 -11.86 0.43 -6.91
CA PHE A 138 -11.95 -0.56 -7.97
C PHE A 138 -10.94 -1.67 -7.67
N LEU A 139 -11.34 -2.93 -7.80
CA LEU A 139 -10.47 -4.07 -7.88
C LEU A 139 -10.57 -4.68 -9.27
N LEU A 140 -9.46 -4.64 -10.00
CA LEU A 140 -9.32 -5.22 -11.31
C LEU A 140 -8.56 -6.54 -11.22
N ASP A 141 -9.01 -7.53 -11.98
CA ASP A 141 -8.30 -8.79 -12.20
C ASP A 141 -8.24 -9.12 -13.69
N ILE A 142 -7.07 -9.57 -14.16
CA ILE A 142 -6.85 -9.95 -15.56
C ILE A 142 -7.40 -11.36 -15.79
N ASP A 143 -8.45 -11.46 -16.62
CA ASP A 143 -9.12 -12.74 -16.85
C ASP A 143 -8.17 -13.77 -17.48
N ARG A 144 -8.17 -14.97 -16.90
CA ARG A 144 -7.38 -16.13 -17.37
C ARG A 144 -5.87 -15.86 -17.44
N PHE A 145 -5.35 -14.93 -16.63
CA PHE A 145 -3.92 -14.58 -16.62
C PHE A 145 -2.99 -15.78 -16.43
N ARG A 146 -3.39 -16.76 -15.61
CA ARG A 146 -2.64 -18.02 -15.41
C ARG A 146 -2.29 -18.73 -16.71
N ILE A 147 -3.17 -18.71 -17.71
CA ILE A 147 -2.91 -19.36 -19.02
C ILE A 147 -1.69 -18.72 -19.70
N ILE A 148 -1.48 -17.42 -19.54
CA ILE A 148 -0.31 -16.73 -20.10
C ILE A 148 0.96 -17.22 -19.42
N ASN A 149 0.95 -17.31 -18.09
CA ASN A 149 2.09 -17.81 -17.32
C ASN A 149 2.42 -19.27 -17.68
N ASP A 150 1.40 -20.11 -17.82
CA ASP A 150 1.56 -21.53 -18.10
C ASP A 150 2.08 -21.76 -19.53
N LEU A 151 1.70 -20.94 -20.51
CA LEU A 151 2.10 -21.09 -21.92
C LEU A 151 3.38 -20.33 -22.31
N TYR A 152 3.58 -19.12 -21.77
CA TYR A 152 4.64 -18.21 -22.20
C TYR A 152 5.65 -17.89 -21.07
N GLY A 153 5.49 -18.53 -19.92
CA GLY A 153 6.35 -18.35 -18.75
C GLY A 153 6.04 -17.08 -17.94
N ARG A 154 6.48 -17.10 -16.68
CA ARG A 154 6.25 -16.00 -15.73
C ARG A 154 6.82 -14.66 -16.17
N GLY A 155 7.95 -14.65 -16.88
CA GLY A 155 8.56 -13.41 -17.38
C GLY A 155 7.65 -12.65 -18.35
N THR A 156 6.89 -13.38 -19.19
CA THR A 156 5.92 -12.81 -20.12
C THR A 156 4.71 -12.28 -19.37
N GLY A 157 4.17 -13.03 -18.40
CA GLY A 157 3.09 -12.54 -17.54
C GLY A 157 3.48 -11.28 -16.78
N ASP A 158 4.68 -11.24 -16.20
CA ASP A 158 5.23 -10.05 -15.55
C ASP A 158 5.30 -8.84 -16.51
N ALA A 159 5.60 -9.06 -17.79
CA ALA A 159 5.60 -8.01 -18.80
C ALA A 159 4.17 -7.52 -19.13
N VAL A 160 3.19 -8.42 -19.21
CA VAL A 160 1.76 -8.07 -19.35
C VAL A 160 1.35 -7.13 -18.23
N ILE A 161 1.67 -7.47 -16.99
CA ILE A 161 1.26 -6.70 -15.81
C ILE A 161 1.89 -5.32 -15.80
N ARG A 162 3.18 -5.20 -16.13
CA ARG A 162 3.82 -3.89 -16.27
C ARG A 162 3.14 -3.04 -17.34
N LYS A 163 2.73 -3.63 -18.46
CA LYS A 163 2.00 -2.91 -19.53
C LYS A 163 0.59 -2.51 -19.10
N VAL A 164 -0.13 -3.37 -18.36
CA VAL A 164 -1.44 -3.04 -17.77
C VAL A 164 -1.29 -1.85 -16.81
N ALA A 165 -0.37 -1.92 -15.86
CA ALA A 165 -0.07 -0.83 -14.94
C ALA A 165 0.28 0.47 -15.70
N GLN A 166 1.08 0.38 -16.77
CA GLN A 166 1.43 1.54 -17.59
C GLN A 166 0.21 2.14 -18.31
N ARG A 167 -0.70 1.32 -18.86
CA ARG A 167 -1.92 1.81 -19.50
C ARG A 167 -2.86 2.47 -18.51
N LEU A 168 -3.05 1.86 -17.34
CA LEU A 168 -3.85 2.42 -16.26
C LEU A 168 -3.31 3.80 -15.84
N ARG A 169 -1.99 3.92 -15.61
CA ARG A 169 -1.36 5.21 -15.25
C ARG A 169 -1.62 6.33 -16.27
N LYS A 170 -1.85 6.01 -17.54
CA LYS A 170 -2.10 7.04 -18.58
C LYS A 170 -3.51 7.63 -18.52
N ILE A 171 -4.49 6.89 -17.98
CA ILE A 171 -5.88 7.36 -17.88
C ILE A 171 -6.21 7.93 -16.51
N LEU A 172 -5.29 7.81 -15.55
CA LEU A 172 -5.47 8.17 -14.16
C LEU A 172 -4.93 9.57 -13.88
N SER A 173 -5.71 10.37 -13.12
CA SER A 173 -5.40 11.75 -12.74
C SER A 173 -4.68 11.83 -11.38
N GLY A 174 -4.21 13.01 -10.98
CA GLY A 174 -3.45 13.20 -9.74
C GLY A 174 -4.18 12.88 -8.43
N THR A 175 -5.51 12.74 -8.46
CA THR A 175 -6.33 12.35 -7.29
C THR A 175 -6.51 10.85 -7.14
N SER A 176 -5.86 10.05 -7.99
CA SER A 176 -6.02 8.60 -8.02
C SER A 176 -4.77 7.86 -7.56
N ILE A 177 -4.99 6.71 -6.93
CA ILE A 177 -3.93 5.82 -6.43
C ILE A 177 -4.13 4.45 -7.05
N ILE A 178 -3.09 3.93 -7.72
CA ILE A 178 -3.05 2.54 -8.19
C ILE A 178 -2.22 1.74 -7.21
N ALA A 179 -2.73 0.60 -6.78
CA ALA A 179 -1.97 -0.35 -5.99
C ALA A 179 -2.05 -1.74 -6.60
N ARG A 180 -0.93 -2.48 -6.61
CA ARG A 180 -0.96 -3.90 -6.96
C ARG A 180 -1.19 -4.72 -5.70
N GLU A 181 -2.19 -5.61 -5.75
CA GLU A 181 -2.54 -6.48 -4.62
C GLU A 181 -1.76 -7.79 -4.67
N SER A 182 -1.94 -8.53 -5.76
CA SER A 182 -1.45 -9.89 -5.91
C SER A 182 -0.84 -10.08 -7.30
N GLU A 183 -0.83 -11.31 -7.83
CA GLU A 183 -0.24 -11.60 -9.14
C GLU A 183 -0.91 -10.73 -10.21
N ASP A 184 -2.19 -10.92 -10.50
CA ASP A 184 -2.97 -10.27 -11.56
C ASP A 184 -3.98 -9.23 -11.06
N GLU A 185 -4.03 -8.98 -9.76
CA GLU A 185 -5.00 -8.06 -9.15
C GLU A 185 -4.41 -6.67 -8.88
N ILE A 186 -5.18 -5.64 -9.25
CA ILE A 186 -4.82 -4.24 -9.13
C ILE A 186 -5.98 -3.47 -8.50
N PHE A 187 -5.73 -2.82 -7.37
CA PHE A 187 -6.61 -1.82 -6.81
C PHE A 187 -6.41 -0.46 -7.47
N ILE A 188 -7.50 0.27 -7.66
CA ILE A 188 -7.49 1.69 -8.04
C ILE A 188 -8.42 2.41 -7.06
N MET A 189 -7.94 3.48 -6.44
CA MET A 189 -8.75 4.36 -5.61
C MET A 189 -8.81 5.72 -6.27
N ILE A 190 -10.00 6.26 -6.42
CA ILE A 190 -10.20 7.61 -6.96
C ILE A 190 -10.99 8.41 -5.93
N GLU A 191 -10.39 9.52 -5.53
CA GLU A 191 -10.99 10.49 -4.61
C GLU A 191 -11.83 11.50 -5.36
N ASP A 192 -12.92 11.96 -4.73
CA ASP A 192 -13.78 13.03 -5.22
C ASP A 192 -14.49 12.65 -6.54
N ILE A 193 -15.14 11.48 -6.54
CA ILE A 193 -15.79 10.91 -7.73
C ILE A 193 -17.21 10.41 -7.44
N ASN A 194 -18.17 10.87 -8.23
CA ASN A 194 -19.57 10.51 -8.06
C ASN A 194 -19.92 9.15 -8.72
N ALA A 195 -21.18 8.70 -8.58
CA ALA A 195 -21.62 7.39 -9.05
C ALA A 195 -21.54 7.23 -10.58
N GLU A 196 -21.91 8.29 -11.29
CA GLU A 196 -21.93 8.32 -12.74
C GLU A 196 -20.50 8.33 -13.28
N GLU A 197 -19.64 9.20 -12.74
CA GLU A 197 -18.21 9.26 -13.09
C GLU A 197 -17.50 7.95 -12.77
N THR A 198 -17.87 7.29 -11.67
CA THR A 198 -17.35 5.95 -11.30
C THR A 198 -17.67 4.93 -12.37
N SER A 199 -18.91 4.93 -12.88
CA SER A 199 -19.35 4.02 -13.94
C SER A 199 -18.63 4.31 -15.26
N GLN A 200 -18.56 5.59 -15.65
CA GLN A 200 -17.82 6.02 -16.85
C GLN A 200 -16.33 5.66 -16.76
N PHE A 201 -15.72 5.75 -15.56
CA PHE A 201 -14.33 5.36 -15.36
C PHE A 201 -14.14 3.85 -15.45
N ALA A 202 -15.10 3.06 -14.93
CA ALA A 202 -15.09 1.61 -15.06
C ALA A 202 -15.11 1.18 -16.54
N GLU A 203 -16.00 1.79 -17.34
CA GLU A 203 -16.06 1.56 -18.80
C GLU A 203 -14.74 1.93 -19.48
N LYS A 204 -14.14 3.08 -19.13
CA LYS A 204 -12.81 3.46 -19.63
C LYS A 204 -11.75 2.41 -19.31
N ILE A 205 -11.77 1.81 -18.11
CA ILE A 205 -10.83 0.75 -17.77
C ILE A 205 -11.09 -0.49 -18.63
N VAL A 206 -12.33 -0.95 -18.77
CA VAL A 206 -12.68 -2.11 -19.62
C VAL A 206 -12.22 -1.88 -21.06
N ASP A 207 -12.41 -0.66 -21.58
CA ASP A 207 -12.03 -0.29 -22.94
C ASP A 207 -10.51 -0.30 -23.18
N LEU A 208 -9.68 -0.11 -22.14
CA LEU A 208 -8.23 -0.26 -22.25
C LEU A 208 -7.79 -1.68 -22.65
N PHE A 209 -8.61 -2.68 -22.32
CA PHE A 209 -8.34 -4.09 -22.61
C PHE A 209 -8.78 -4.49 -24.02
N ARG A 210 -9.56 -3.65 -24.73
CA ARG A 210 -9.93 -3.90 -26.14
C ARG A 210 -8.73 -3.93 -27.07
N LYS A 211 -7.67 -3.16 -26.75
CA LYS A 211 -6.42 -3.16 -27.53
C LYS A 211 -5.49 -4.27 -27.03
N PRO A 212 -4.89 -5.09 -27.91
CA PRO A 212 -3.98 -6.14 -27.48
C PRO A 212 -2.75 -5.58 -26.78
N PHE A 213 -2.17 -6.34 -25.85
CA PHE A 213 -0.91 -6.02 -25.19
C PHE A 213 0.24 -6.60 -25.99
N GLU A 214 1.05 -5.73 -26.58
CA GLU A 214 2.22 -6.12 -27.39
C GLU A 214 3.44 -6.32 -26.48
N ILE A 215 3.97 -7.55 -26.49
CA ILE A 215 5.11 -7.99 -25.69
C ILE A 215 6.01 -8.81 -26.59
N ASN A 216 7.21 -8.29 -26.86
CA ASN A 216 8.12 -8.82 -27.88
C ASN A 216 7.37 -8.99 -29.21
N GLU A 217 7.40 -10.16 -29.83
CA GLU A 217 6.70 -10.51 -31.07
C GLU A 217 5.23 -10.91 -30.89
N TYR A 218 4.73 -11.05 -29.66
CA TYR A 218 3.37 -11.55 -29.39
C TYR A 218 2.37 -10.43 -29.09
N LYS A 219 1.11 -10.67 -29.48
CA LYS A 219 -0.05 -9.83 -29.14
C LYS A 219 -0.98 -10.60 -28.22
N PHE A 220 -1.15 -10.12 -26.99
CA PHE A 220 -2.03 -10.73 -26.00
C PHE A 220 -3.38 -10.02 -25.96
N TYR A 221 -4.44 -10.74 -26.32
CA TYR A 221 -5.83 -10.29 -26.16
C TYR A 221 -6.35 -10.82 -24.83
N VAL A 222 -6.36 -9.94 -23.84
CA VAL A 222 -6.84 -10.27 -22.48
C VAL A 222 -7.99 -9.35 -22.13
N THR A 223 -8.87 -9.84 -21.26
CA THR A 223 -9.98 -9.09 -20.71
C THR A 223 -9.76 -8.86 -19.21
N ALA A 224 -10.59 -8.02 -18.60
CA ALA A 224 -10.54 -7.78 -17.17
C ALA A 224 -11.93 -7.89 -16.53
N SER A 225 -11.97 -8.43 -15.33
CA SER A 225 -13.15 -8.40 -14.46
C SER A 225 -12.91 -7.38 -13.37
N ILE A 226 -13.87 -6.46 -13.17
CA ILE A 226 -13.71 -5.33 -12.24
C ILE A 226 -14.84 -5.33 -11.20
N GLY A 227 -14.48 -5.25 -9.93
CA GLY A 227 -15.42 -5.01 -8.84
C GLY A 227 -15.22 -3.65 -8.24
N ILE A 228 -16.30 -2.96 -7.89
CA ILE A 228 -16.24 -1.57 -7.43
C ILE A 228 -17.02 -1.43 -6.13
N SER A 229 -16.51 -0.66 -5.19
CA SER A 229 -17.21 -0.25 -3.97
C SER A 229 -17.05 1.25 -3.75
N ARG A 230 -18.00 1.85 -3.02
CA ARG A 230 -18.09 3.30 -2.87
C ARG A 230 -18.21 3.73 -1.41
N TYR A 231 -17.43 4.74 -1.05
CA TYR A 231 -17.52 5.47 0.20
C TYR A 231 -18.26 6.79 -0.03
N PRO A 232 -19.15 7.22 0.87
CA PRO A 232 -19.61 6.51 2.07
C PRO A 232 -20.81 5.57 1.82
N GLU A 233 -21.25 5.41 0.57
CA GLU A 233 -22.52 4.76 0.19
C GLU A 233 -22.75 3.37 0.80
N THR A 234 -21.84 2.41 0.57
CA THR A 234 -22.00 1.03 1.04
C THR A 234 -21.08 0.69 2.21
N ALA A 235 -20.12 1.55 2.51
CA ALA A 235 -19.13 1.31 3.56
C ALA A 235 -18.42 2.59 4.03
N ASN A 236 -18.09 2.63 5.32
CA ASN A 236 -17.36 3.73 5.96
C ASN A 236 -15.90 3.38 6.32
N ASP A 237 -15.44 2.19 5.92
CA ASP A 237 -14.13 1.66 6.27
C ASP A 237 -13.48 0.99 5.06
N ILE A 238 -12.17 1.22 4.89
CA ILE A 238 -11.42 0.75 3.74
C ILE A 238 -11.33 -0.77 3.65
N ASP A 239 -11.34 -1.50 4.77
CA ASP A 239 -11.41 -2.97 4.74
C ASP A 239 -12.74 -3.47 4.20
N VAL A 240 -13.83 -2.80 4.56
CA VAL A 240 -15.16 -3.13 4.08
C VAL A 240 -15.24 -2.83 2.58
N LEU A 241 -14.73 -1.67 2.14
CA LEU A 241 -14.64 -1.32 0.72
C LEU A 241 -13.87 -2.35 -0.08
N PHE A 242 -12.70 -2.81 0.40
CA PHE A 242 -11.94 -3.85 -0.28
C PHE A 242 -12.75 -5.14 -0.42
N ARG A 243 -13.36 -5.64 0.66
CA ARG A 243 -14.18 -6.86 0.59
C ARG A 243 -15.38 -6.71 -0.34
N GLN A 244 -16.02 -5.54 -0.36
CA GLN A 244 -17.13 -5.28 -1.27
C GLN A 244 -16.69 -5.28 -2.73
N ALA A 245 -15.54 -4.65 -3.04
CA ALA A 245 -14.96 -4.69 -4.39
C ALA A 245 -14.56 -6.12 -4.79
N GLU A 246 -13.94 -6.90 -3.89
CA GLU A 246 -13.64 -8.33 -4.10
C GLU A 246 -14.91 -9.14 -4.42
N ASN A 247 -15.98 -8.96 -3.66
CA ASN A 247 -17.26 -9.64 -3.89
C ASN A 247 -17.91 -9.25 -5.22
N ALA A 248 -17.90 -7.96 -5.56
CA ALA A 248 -18.42 -7.45 -6.83
C ALA A 248 -17.62 -8.02 -8.02
N MET A 249 -16.29 -8.03 -7.94
CA MET A 249 -15.41 -8.58 -8.97
C MET A 249 -15.69 -10.08 -9.15
N PHE A 250 -15.84 -10.81 -8.06
CA PHE A 250 -16.16 -12.24 -8.11
C PHE A 250 -17.52 -12.52 -8.76
N LYS A 251 -18.51 -11.64 -8.57
CA LYS A 251 -19.80 -11.71 -9.26
C LYS A 251 -19.62 -11.59 -10.77
N VAL A 252 -18.83 -10.61 -11.23
CA VAL A 252 -18.48 -10.45 -12.67
C VAL A 252 -17.82 -11.69 -13.23
N LYS A 253 -16.82 -12.24 -12.50
CA LYS A 253 -16.10 -13.46 -12.93
C LYS A 253 -17.02 -14.66 -13.13
N LYS A 254 -18.16 -14.71 -12.45
CA LYS A 254 -19.15 -15.80 -12.54
C LYS A 254 -20.19 -15.59 -13.63
N THR A 255 -20.55 -14.36 -13.96
CA THR A 255 -21.67 -14.07 -14.86
C THR A 255 -21.20 -13.78 -16.28
N THR A 256 -20.48 -12.68 -16.47
CA THR A 256 -20.21 -12.10 -17.79
C THR A 256 -18.73 -12.13 -18.17
N LYS A 257 -17.82 -11.93 -17.21
CA LYS A 257 -16.39 -11.58 -17.45
C LYS A 257 -16.24 -10.35 -18.37
N ASN A 258 -15.03 -9.83 -18.53
CA ASN A 258 -14.79 -8.64 -19.38
C ASN A 258 -15.76 -7.46 -19.12
N ASN A 259 -16.04 -7.19 -17.85
CA ASN A 259 -17.02 -6.20 -17.45
C ASN A 259 -16.73 -5.70 -16.02
N TYR A 260 -17.58 -4.84 -15.49
CA TYR A 260 -17.54 -4.38 -14.13
C TYR A 260 -18.86 -4.61 -13.39
N HIS A 261 -18.81 -4.57 -12.06
CA HIS A 261 -19.99 -4.54 -11.20
C HIS A 261 -19.72 -3.57 -10.03
N ILE A 262 -20.67 -2.67 -9.79
CA ILE A 262 -20.64 -1.79 -8.61
C ILE A 262 -21.40 -2.50 -7.50
N PHE A 263 -20.77 -2.67 -6.34
CA PHE A 263 -21.38 -3.25 -5.17
C PHE A 263 -22.48 -2.31 -4.65
N LEU A 264 -23.71 -2.81 -4.59
CA LEU A 264 -24.87 -2.06 -4.11
C LEU A 264 -25.44 -2.70 -2.83
N MET A 265 -26.38 -2.03 -2.18
CA MET A 265 -27.00 -2.53 -0.94
C MET A 265 -27.68 -3.90 -1.14
N ASP A 266 -28.32 -4.13 -2.29
CA ASP A 266 -28.93 -5.42 -2.65
C ASP A 266 -27.90 -6.57 -2.67
N ASP A 267 -26.64 -6.28 -3.03
CA ASP A 267 -25.57 -7.28 -2.99
C ASP A 267 -25.19 -7.63 -1.55
N ALA A 268 -25.23 -6.65 -0.64
CA ALA A 268 -24.99 -6.88 0.79
C ALA A 268 -26.06 -7.81 1.36
N ASP A 269 -27.33 -7.55 1.06
CA ASP A 269 -28.46 -8.36 1.52
C ASP A 269 -28.41 -9.78 0.95
N ALA A 270 -28.09 -9.92 -0.34
CA ALA A 270 -27.91 -11.23 -0.96
C ALA A 270 -26.76 -12.02 -0.32
N LEU A 271 -25.64 -11.36 -0.02
CA LEU A 271 -24.48 -11.99 0.61
C LEU A 271 -24.78 -12.41 2.06
N GLU A 272 -25.50 -11.58 2.81
CA GLU A 272 -25.95 -11.89 4.17
C GLU A 272 -26.92 -13.07 4.17
N ARG A 273 -27.89 -13.08 3.25
CA ARG A 273 -28.81 -14.21 3.08
C ARG A 273 -28.05 -15.50 2.76
N LYS A 274 -27.06 -15.43 1.87
CA LYS A 274 -26.21 -16.58 1.53
C LYS A 274 -25.44 -17.09 2.75
N ARG A 275 -24.82 -16.20 3.53
CA ARG A 275 -24.11 -16.54 4.77
C ARG A 275 -25.04 -17.22 5.78
N ARG A 276 -26.23 -16.67 5.99
CA ARG A 276 -27.25 -17.25 6.87
C ARG A 276 -27.67 -18.67 6.43
N ILE A 277 -27.85 -18.89 5.13
CA ILE A 277 -28.17 -20.22 4.58
C ILE A 277 -27.00 -21.19 4.77
N GLU A 278 -25.75 -20.77 4.47
CA GLU A 278 -24.58 -21.63 4.63
C GLU A 278 -24.34 -22.02 6.09
N PHE A 279 -24.52 -21.09 7.02
CA PHE A 279 -24.46 -21.37 8.46
C PHE A 279 -25.56 -22.34 8.87
N GLY A 280 -26.81 -22.04 8.50
CA GLY A 280 -27.94 -22.90 8.85
C GLY A 280 -27.87 -24.30 8.27
N LEU A 281 -27.32 -24.47 7.06
CA LEU A 281 -27.06 -25.78 6.47
C LEU A 281 -26.00 -26.57 7.25
N LYS A 282 -24.97 -25.91 7.78
CA LYS A 282 -23.96 -26.56 8.61
C LYS A 282 -24.56 -27.03 9.94
N GLU A 283 -25.37 -26.19 10.59
CA GLU A 283 -26.07 -26.57 11.83
C GLU A 283 -27.04 -27.73 11.58
N ALA A 284 -27.88 -27.64 10.54
CA ALA A 284 -28.83 -28.69 10.20
C ALA A 284 -28.14 -30.02 9.88
N LEU A 285 -26.95 -29.99 9.28
CA LEU A 285 -26.14 -31.19 9.04
C LEU A 285 -25.63 -31.81 10.34
N LEU A 286 -25.14 -30.99 11.28
CA LEU A 286 -24.64 -31.44 12.58
C LEU A 286 -25.76 -31.97 13.48
N ASN A 287 -26.94 -31.36 13.42
CA ASN A 287 -28.10 -31.72 14.23
C ASN A 287 -28.99 -32.80 13.59
N HIS A 288 -28.59 -33.35 12.43
CA HIS A 288 -29.37 -34.34 11.68
C HIS A 288 -30.79 -33.86 11.30
N GLU A 289 -30.97 -32.57 11.03
CA GLU A 289 -32.24 -31.93 10.69
C GLU A 289 -32.56 -31.99 9.17
N LEU A 290 -31.67 -32.59 8.38
CA LEU A 290 -31.85 -32.80 6.94
C LEU A 290 -32.61 -34.09 6.70
N TYR A 291 -33.70 -34.04 5.92
CA TYR A 291 -34.46 -35.22 5.57
C TYR A 291 -34.82 -35.25 4.07
N LEU A 292 -34.94 -36.48 3.55
CA LEU A 292 -35.32 -36.73 2.17
C LEU A 292 -36.85 -36.70 2.05
N VAL A 293 -37.37 -35.92 1.11
CA VAL A 293 -38.78 -35.97 0.73
C VAL A 293 -38.88 -36.63 -0.64
N SER A 294 -39.59 -37.75 -0.70
CA SER A 294 -39.93 -38.42 -1.95
C SER A 294 -41.26 -37.86 -2.47
N ASN A 295 -41.24 -37.22 -3.64
CA ASN A 295 -42.47 -36.86 -4.34
C ASN A 295 -42.84 -38.00 -5.28
N ASN A 296 -43.90 -38.74 -4.93
CA ASN A 296 -44.38 -39.85 -5.73
C ASN A 296 -45.21 -39.30 -6.90
N GLN A 297 -44.58 -39.06 -8.06
CA GLN A 297 -45.32 -38.75 -9.29
C GLN A 297 -45.82 -40.05 -9.91
N TYR A 298 -47.07 -40.40 -9.63
CA TYR A 298 -47.77 -41.49 -10.32
C TYR A 298 -47.96 -41.11 -11.79
N ARG A 299 -47.09 -41.61 -12.68
CA ARG A 299 -47.45 -41.71 -14.10
C ARG A 299 -48.50 -42.82 -14.23
N ARG A 300 -49.75 -42.44 -14.47
CA ARG A 300 -50.78 -43.34 -15.01
C ARG A 300 -50.40 -43.72 -16.45
N ASN A 301 -49.48 -44.66 -16.59
CA ASN A 301 -49.36 -45.47 -17.80
C ASN A 301 -49.48 -46.93 -17.38
N ILE A 302 -50.54 -47.55 -17.90
CA ILE A 302 -50.87 -48.96 -17.77
C ILE A 302 -49.67 -49.74 -18.37
N TRP A 303 -49.21 -50.78 -17.66
CA TRP A 303 -48.09 -51.69 -18.03
C TRP A 303 -46.64 -51.29 -17.72
N CYS A 304 -46.35 -50.49 -16.70
CA CYS A 304 -45.02 -50.53 -16.08
C CYS A 304 -45.06 -50.04 -14.63
N ARG A 305 -45.04 -50.99 -13.69
CA ARG A 305 -45.03 -50.73 -12.25
C ARG A 305 -43.58 -50.45 -11.80
N SER A 306 -43.02 -49.31 -12.23
CA SER A 306 -41.70 -48.86 -11.78
C SER A 306 -41.84 -47.52 -11.05
N LEU A 307 -41.53 -47.54 -9.75
CA LEU A 307 -41.56 -46.39 -8.85
C LEU A 307 -40.34 -45.52 -9.18
N VAL A 308 -40.53 -44.39 -9.87
CA VAL A 308 -39.47 -43.40 -10.07
C VAL A 308 -39.54 -42.41 -8.90
N ALA A 309 -38.77 -42.67 -7.85
CA ALA A 309 -38.61 -41.75 -6.73
C ALA A 309 -37.73 -40.56 -7.15
N LEU A 310 -38.34 -39.38 -7.29
CA LEU A 310 -37.61 -38.11 -7.37
C LEU A 310 -37.41 -37.59 -5.95
N GLY A 311 -36.19 -37.74 -5.42
CA GLY A 311 -35.81 -37.21 -4.11
C GLY A 311 -35.55 -35.70 -4.19
N ALA A 312 -36.19 -34.93 -3.31
CA ALA A 312 -35.83 -33.55 -3.01
C ALA A 312 -35.34 -33.46 -1.56
N PHE A 313 -34.22 -32.76 -1.33
CA PHE A 313 -33.79 -32.45 0.03
C PHE A 313 -34.60 -31.26 0.55
N ARG A 314 -35.24 -31.44 1.72
CA ARG A 314 -35.87 -30.34 2.46
C ARG A 314 -35.21 -30.22 3.82
N PHE A 315 -35.14 -28.99 4.31
CA PHE A 315 -34.64 -28.66 5.63
C PHE A 315 -35.55 -27.62 6.26
N ARG A 316 -35.78 -27.76 7.57
CA ARG A 316 -36.64 -26.88 8.36
C ARG A 316 -35.72 -25.98 9.18
N PHE A 317 -35.85 -24.67 9.04
CA PHE A 317 -35.03 -23.69 9.76
C PHE A 317 -35.94 -22.76 10.55
N ASP A 318 -35.76 -22.67 11.88
CA ASP A 318 -36.77 -22.10 12.79
C ASP A 318 -36.55 -20.63 13.16
N ILE A 319 -35.83 -19.85 12.33
CA ILE A 319 -35.55 -18.44 12.66
C ILE A 319 -36.53 -17.47 11.97
N THR A 320 -37.34 -17.93 11.00
CA THR A 320 -38.40 -17.09 10.34
C THR A 320 -39.59 -17.89 9.77
N GLY A 321 -39.77 -19.17 10.08
CA GLY A 321 -40.91 -19.97 9.59
C GLY A 321 -40.92 -20.29 8.09
N GLY A 322 -39.84 -19.99 7.35
CA GLY A 322 -39.73 -20.28 5.92
C GLY A 322 -39.18 -21.67 5.61
N VAL A 323 -39.93 -22.51 4.91
CA VAL A 323 -39.44 -23.77 4.34
C VAL A 323 -38.74 -23.49 3.00
N TYR A 324 -37.45 -23.78 2.92
CA TYR A 324 -36.68 -23.64 1.69
C TYR A 324 -36.57 -24.99 0.98
N THR A 325 -36.88 -25.03 -0.32
CA THR A 325 -36.79 -26.25 -1.14
C THR A 325 -35.69 -26.10 -2.17
N TYR A 326 -34.71 -27.02 -2.18
CA TYR A 326 -33.71 -27.11 -3.24
C TYR A 326 -33.98 -28.37 -4.08
N SER A 327 -34.46 -28.19 -5.31
CA SER A 327 -34.67 -29.30 -6.26
C SER A 327 -33.62 -29.26 -7.37
N ARG A 328 -32.73 -30.25 -7.42
CA ARG A 328 -31.85 -30.47 -8.59
C ARG A 328 -32.40 -31.66 -9.39
N ARG A 329 -32.78 -31.42 -10.65
CA ARG A 329 -33.22 -32.47 -11.56
C ARG A 329 -32.00 -33.32 -11.93
N ILE A 330 -31.87 -34.51 -11.35
CA ILE A 330 -30.88 -35.49 -11.79
C ILE A 330 -31.42 -36.08 -13.10
N ARG A 331 -30.85 -35.68 -14.24
CA ARG A 331 -31.03 -36.44 -15.49
C ARG A 331 -30.22 -37.71 -15.33
N ASN A 332 -30.91 -38.85 -15.24
CA ASN A 332 -30.27 -40.13 -15.49
C ASN A 332 -30.13 -40.27 -17.01
N ASP A 333 -28.93 -40.05 -17.53
CA ASP A 333 -28.55 -40.53 -18.85
C ASP A 333 -28.10 -41.98 -18.69
N LYS A 334 -29.03 -42.92 -18.94
CA LYS A 334 -28.75 -44.28 -19.44
C LYS A 334 -29.95 -44.78 -20.21
#